data_AF-A0A2H0DEP7-F1
#
_entry.id   AF-A0A2H0DEP7-F1
#
_cell.length_a   1.000
_cell.length_b   1.000
_cell.length_c   1.000
_cell.angle_alpha   90.00
_cell.angle_beta   90.00
_cell.angle_gamma   90.00
#
_symmetry.space_group_name_H-M   'P 1'
#
loop_
_entity.id
_entity.type
_entity.pdbx_description
1 polymer ?
#
loop_
_entity_poly.entity_id
_entity_poly.type
_entity_poly.pdbx_seq_one_letter_code
_entity_poly.pdbx_strand_id
1 'polypeptide(L)'
;MTNESQQAQEICDHYEMKFPDNQPLCGAVESKIIEQVFPESHFPEQKALKSMAIIPLGQHAQFGLLILASRHIDGFSATMGTLFLEQIAAVLKTLLNKFNT
;
A
#
# COMPACT_ATOMS: atom_id res chain seq x y z
N MET A 1 12.28 -3.84 -20.92
CA MET A 1 11.56 -3.46 -19.68
C MET A 1 11.85 -1.99 -19.45
N THR A 2 10.82 -1.16 -19.26
CA THR A 2 10.97 0.29 -19.03
C THR A 2 11.46 0.54 -17.60
N ASN A 3 12.15 1.67 -17.39
CA ASN A 3 12.75 2.08 -16.10
C ASN A 3 11.73 2.05 -14.94
N GLU A 4 10.49 2.45 -15.20
CA GLU A 4 9.40 2.49 -14.20
C GLU A 4 8.96 1.09 -13.73
N SER A 5 8.97 0.09 -14.60
CA SER A 5 8.60 -1.29 -14.22
C SER A 5 9.65 -1.92 -13.31
N GLN A 6 10.91 -1.50 -13.44
CA GLN A 6 12.00 -1.98 -12.60
C GLN A 6 11.92 -1.37 -11.20
N GLN A 7 11.67 -0.06 -11.10
CA GLN A 7 11.50 0.63 -9.81
C GLN A 7 10.28 0.10 -9.02
N ALA A 8 9.18 -0.19 -9.71
CA ALA A 8 7.98 -0.77 -9.09
C ALA A 8 8.25 -2.16 -8.50
N GLN A 9 9.03 -2.98 -9.22
CA GLN A 9 9.45 -4.30 -8.75
C GLN A 9 10.36 -4.19 -7.53
N GLU A 10 11.32 -3.24 -7.53
CA GLU A 10 12.21 -3.00 -6.39
C GLU A 10 11.44 -2.62 -5.11
N ILE A 11 10.40 -1.80 -5.23
CA ILE A 11 9.53 -1.45 -4.08
C ILE A 11 8.78 -2.69 -3.58
N CYS A 12 8.16 -3.45 -4.48
CA CYS A 12 7.44 -4.66 -4.12
C CYS A 12 8.37 -5.70 -3.45
N ASP A 13 9.57 -5.89 -3.99
CA ASP A 13 10.57 -6.81 -3.46
C ASP A 13 11.09 -6.36 -2.09
N HIS A 14 11.32 -5.05 -1.90
CA HIS A 14 11.78 -4.48 -0.62
C HIS A 14 10.81 -4.78 0.52
N TYR A 15 9.50 -4.74 0.26
CA TYR A 15 8.45 -5.01 1.23
C TYR A 15 7.92 -6.45 1.20
N GLU A 16 8.52 -7.33 0.38
CA GLU A 16 8.08 -8.72 0.17
C GLU A 16 6.59 -8.84 -0.26
N MET A 17 6.06 -7.82 -0.95
CA MET A 17 4.65 -7.72 -1.35
C MET A 17 4.45 -8.13 -2.81
N LYS A 18 3.32 -8.78 -3.10
CA LYS A 18 2.94 -9.16 -4.47
C LYS A 18 1.51 -8.75 -4.77
N PHE A 19 1.32 -8.11 -5.92
CA PHE A 19 0.01 -7.65 -6.40
C PHE A 19 -0.31 -8.28 -7.78
N PRO A 20 -0.49 -9.61 -7.86
CA PRO A 20 -0.67 -10.30 -9.15
C PRO A 20 -1.90 -9.79 -9.92
N ASP A 21 -2.97 -9.43 -9.22
CA ASP A 21 -4.20 -8.88 -9.80
C ASP A 21 -4.34 -7.36 -9.60
N ASN A 22 -3.27 -6.69 -9.17
CA ASN A 22 -3.26 -5.27 -8.80
C ASN A 22 -4.32 -4.89 -7.74
N GLN A 23 -4.71 -5.86 -6.90
CA GLN A 23 -5.72 -5.73 -5.86
C GLN A 23 -5.10 -5.30 -4.52
N PRO A 24 -5.79 -4.49 -3.69
CA PRO A 24 -5.30 -4.14 -2.37
C PRO A 24 -5.13 -5.34 -1.44
N LEU A 25 -4.08 -5.35 -0.63
CA LEU A 25 -3.89 -6.29 0.46
C LEU A 25 -4.47 -5.68 1.75
N CYS A 26 -5.44 -6.35 2.36
CA CYS A 26 -6.12 -5.87 3.55
C CYS A 26 -6.09 -6.92 4.67
N GLY A 27 -5.97 -6.46 5.92
CA GLY A 27 -6.17 -7.30 7.10
C GLY A 27 -5.23 -6.98 8.24
N ALA A 28 -5.07 -7.97 9.14
CA ALA A 28 -4.02 -7.94 10.13
C ALA A 28 -2.65 -8.02 9.43
N VAL A 29 -1.71 -7.17 9.83
CA VAL A 29 -0.37 -7.12 9.27
C VAL A 29 0.65 -7.45 10.36
N GLU A 30 1.67 -8.20 9.96
CA GLU A 30 2.79 -8.57 10.83
C GLU A 30 3.56 -7.32 11.32
N SER A 31 4.01 -7.36 12.57
CA SER A 31 4.75 -6.25 13.19
C SER A 31 5.97 -5.83 12.37
N LYS A 32 6.65 -6.77 11.70
CA LYS A 32 7.82 -6.50 10.83
C LYS A 32 7.47 -5.50 9.71
N ILE A 33 6.33 -5.67 9.03
CA ILE A 33 5.91 -4.79 7.95
C ILE A 33 5.49 -3.41 8.50
N ILE A 34 4.81 -3.38 9.66
CA ILE A 34 4.48 -2.12 10.34
C ILE A 34 5.75 -1.33 10.67
N GLU A 35 6.77 -1.99 11.22
CA GLU A 35 8.04 -1.35 11.58
C GLU A 35 8.81 -0.83 10.36
N GLN A 36 8.73 -1.53 9.23
CA GLN A 36 9.35 -1.09 7.98
C GLN A 36 8.64 0.11 7.34
N VAL A 37 7.31 0.14 7.37
CA VAL A 37 6.50 1.19 6.71
C VAL A 37 6.29 2.41 7.60
N PHE A 38 6.13 2.20 8.91
CA PHE A 38 5.82 3.23 9.91
C PHE A 38 6.89 3.27 11.02
N PRO A 39 8.17 3.50 10.70
CA PRO A 39 9.26 3.39 11.67
C PRO A 39 9.02 4.22 12.94
N GLU A 40 9.37 3.67 14.11
CA GLU A 40 9.13 4.27 15.43
C GLU A 40 9.68 5.71 15.56
N SER A 41 10.75 6.03 14.83
CA SER A 41 11.35 7.37 14.78
C SER A 41 10.43 8.44 14.19
N HIS A 42 9.51 8.05 13.30
CA HIS A 42 8.56 8.95 12.62
C HIS A 42 7.12 8.70 13.07
N PHE A 43 6.82 7.51 13.60
CA PHE A 43 5.49 7.13 14.06
C PHE A 43 5.55 6.32 15.37
N PRO A 44 5.72 6.99 16.54
CA PRO A 44 5.88 6.33 17.84
C PRO A 44 4.72 5.41 18.24
N GLU A 45 3.51 5.70 17.74
CA GLU A 45 2.30 4.94 18.04
C GLU A 45 2.11 3.70 17.13
N GLN A 46 3.12 3.30 16.36
CA GLN A 46 3.05 2.16 15.43
C GLN A 46 2.56 0.86 16.09
N LYS A 47 2.92 0.63 17.37
CA LYS A 47 2.53 -0.55 18.14
C LYS A 47 1.02 -0.62 18.42
N ALA A 48 0.30 0.48 18.26
CA ALA A 48 -1.15 0.51 18.41
C ALA A 48 -1.90 0.13 17.12
N LEU A 49 -1.21 0.01 15.98
CA LEU A 49 -1.80 -0.39 14.70
C LEU A 49 -2.15 -1.88 14.73
N LYS A 50 -3.32 -2.23 14.21
CA LYS A 50 -3.90 -3.58 14.24
C LYS A 50 -4.32 -4.10 12.88
N SER A 51 -4.65 -3.21 11.95
CA SER A 51 -4.99 -3.58 10.57
C SER A 51 -4.42 -2.58 9.58
N MET A 52 -4.26 -3.02 8.33
CA MET A 52 -3.68 -2.23 7.25
C MET A 52 -4.35 -2.55 5.92
N ALA A 53 -4.40 -1.55 5.06
CA ALA A 53 -4.66 -1.70 3.63
C ALA A 53 -3.46 -1.18 2.83
N ILE A 54 -2.91 -2.03 1.97
CA ILE A 54 -1.77 -1.71 1.10
C ILE A 54 -2.28 -1.77 -0.34
N ILE A 55 -2.14 -0.65 -1.04
CA ILE A 55 -2.82 -0.40 -2.31
C ILE A 55 -1.76 -0.07 -3.36
N PRO A 56 -1.60 -0.89 -4.42
CA PRO A 56 -0.68 -0.58 -5.50
C PRO A 56 -1.20 0.59 -6.34
N LEU A 57 -0.38 1.62 -6.57
CA LEU A 57 -0.73 2.75 -7.43
C LEU A 57 -0.22 2.52 -8.85
N GLY A 58 -1.12 2.53 -9.83
CA GLY A 58 -0.78 2.17 -11.21
C GLY A 58 -0.77 0.66 -11.44
N GLN A 59 -0.20 0.21 -12.54
CA GLN A 59 -0.01 -1.24 -12.78
C GLN A 59 1.19 -1.72 -11.98
N HIS A 60 1.02 -2.77 -11.17
CA HIS A 60 2.09 -3.38 -10.37
C HIS A 60 2.85 -2.38 -9.49
N ALA A 61 2.15 -1.41 -8.90
CA ALA A 61 2.75 -0.34 -8.09
C ALA A 61 3.74 0.58 -8.85
N GLN A 62 3.54 0.81 -10.16
CA GLN A 62 4.31 1.74 -10.99
C GLN A 62 4.53 3.12 -10.34
N PHE A 63 3.52 3.64 -9.63
CA PHE A 63 3.60 4.93 -8.94
C PHE A 63 3.88 4.79 -7.43
N GLY A 64 4.23 3.58 -6.97
CA GLY A 64 4.44 3.23 -5.57
C GLY A 64 3.23 2.61 -4.89
N LEU A 65 3.25 2.62 -3.57
CA LEU A 65 2.23 2.04 -2.69
C LEU A 65 1.53 3.14 -1.89
N LEU A 66 0.21 3.06 -1.76
CA LEU A 66 -0.54 3.78 -0.75
C LEU A 66 -0.82 2.83 0.41
N ILE A 67 -0.39 3.21 1.61
CA ILE A 67 -0.54 2.38 2.81
C ILE A 67 -1.38 3.12 3.84
N LEU A 68 -2.47 2.49 4.27
CA LEU A 68 -3.37 2.99 5.31
C LEU A 68 -3.36 2.02 6.48
N ALA A 69 -3.28 2.53 7.71
CA ALA A 69 -3.27 1.69 8.90
C ALA A 69 -4.28 2.18 9.95
N SER A 70 -4.81 1.25 10.74
CA SER A 70 -5.83 1.53 11.76
C SER A 70 -5.49 0.86 13.09
N ARG A 71 -5.91 1.49 14.18
CA ARG A 71 -5.85 0.92 15.54
C ARG A 71 -6.95 -0.10 15.80
N HIS A 72 -7.93 -0.19 14.91
CA HIS A 72 -9.03 -1.14 14.97
C HIS A 72 -8.71 -2.35 14.10
N ILE A 73 -8.90 -3.56 14.62
CA ILE A 73 -8.63 -4.81 13.90
C ILE A 73 -9.52 -4.95 12.65
N ASP A 74 -10.76 -4.45 12.73
CA ASP A 74 -11.73 -4.52 11.64
C ASP A 74 -11.67 -3.31 10.70
N GLY A 75 -10.78 -2.34 10.96
CA GLY A 75 -10.71 -1.08 10.20
C GLY A 75 -10.32 -1.27 8.73
N PHE A 76 -9.50 -2.28 8.44
CA PHE A 76 -9.13 -2.72 7.09
C PHE A 76 -9.26 -4.24 6.97
N SER A 77 -10.41 -4.78 7.38
CA SER A 77 -10.71 -6.20 7.22
C SER A 77 -10.73 -6.60 5.74
N ALA A 78 -10.26 -7.81 5.42
CA ALA A 78 -10.40 -8.42 4.10
C ALA A 78 -11.87 -8.56 3.64
N THR A 79 -12.83 -8.55 4.58
CA THR A 79 -14.28 -8.65 4.29
C THR A 79 -14.96 -7.32 4.00
N MET A 80 -14.30 -6.17 4.21
CA MET A 80 -14.87 -4.83 3.97
C MET A 80 -15.16 -4.59 2.47
N GLY A 81 -14.50 -5.33 1.60
CA GLY A 81 -14.43 -5.01 0.18
C GLY A 81 -13.44 -3.87 -0.10
N THR A 82 -12.85 -3.88 -1.27
CA THR A 82 -11.73 -3.00 -1.65
C THR A 82 -12.12 -1.86 -2.58
N LEU A 83 -13.40 -1.80 -3.00
CA LEU A 83 -13.86 -0.88 -4.04
C LEU A 83 -13.51 0.58 -3.77
N PHE A 84 -13.71 1.06 -2.54
CA PHE A 84 -13.36 2.44 -2.18
C PHE A 84 -11.85 2.71 -2.28
N LEU A 85 -11.03 1.74 -1.88
CA LEU A 85 -9.56 1.82 -1.95
C LEU A 85 -9.09 1.83 -3.40
N GLU A 86 -9.71 1.03 -4.26
CA GLU A 86 -9.46 1.02 -5.70
C GLU A 86 -9.83 2.34 -6.36
N GLN A 87 -10.94 2.98 -5.95
CA GLN A 87 -11.30 4.31 -6.45
C GLN A 87 -10.31 5.38 -6.02
N ILE A 88 -9.83 5.35 -4.77
CA ILE A 88 -8.75 6.25 -4.31
C ILE A 88 -7.51 6.04 -5.18
N ALA A 89 -7.09 4.79 -5.40
CA ALA A 89 -5.93 4.47 -6.21
C ALA A 89 -6.07 4.97 -7.66
N ALA A 90 -7.25 4.82 -8.26
CA ALA A 90 -7.53 5.29 -9.62
C ALA A 90 -7.44 6.83 -9.74
N VAL A 91 -7.99 7.55 -8.75
CA VAL A 91 -7.89 9.02 -8.69
C VAL A 91 -6.43 9.45 -8.49
N LEU A 92 -5.73 8.88 -7.52
CA LEU A 92 -4.32 9.19 -7.26
C LEU A 92 -3.43 8.89 -8.46
N LYS A 93 -3.62 7.73 -9.10
CA LYS A 93 -2.93 7.38 -10.35
C LYS A 93 -3.11 8.47 -11.41
N THR A 94 -4.34 8.94 -11.60
CA THR A 94 -4.65 9.97 -12.59
C THR A 94 -3.95 11.29 -12.26
N LEU A 95 -3.92 11.67 -10.98
CA LEU A 95 -3.25 12.88 -10.52
C LEU A 95 -1.73 12.77 -10.66
N LEU A 96 -1.13 11.67 -10.20
CA LEU A 96 0.32 11.43 -10.28
C LEU A 96 0.80 11.41 -11.74
N ASN A 97 0.02 10.80 -12.64
CA ASN A 97 0.35 10.80 -14.06
C ASN A 97 0.31 12.20 -14.68
N LYS A 98 -0.56 13.09 -14.19
CA LYS A 98 -0.66 14.48 -14.66
C LYS A 98 0.52 15.35 -14.19
N PHE A 99 1.10 15.05 -13.04
CA PHE A 99 2.20 15.83 -12.47
C PHE A 99 3.60 15.23 -12.75
N ASN A 100 3.66 14.10 -13.45
CA ASN A 100 4.90 13.48 -13.93
C ASN A 100 5.35 13.95 -15.33
N THR A 101 4.69 14.95 -15.91
CA THR A 101 5.12 15.72 -17.10
C THR A 101 5.77 17.03 -16.71
#